data_AF-A0A1F4GA73-F1
#
_entry.id   AF-A0A1F4GA73-F1
#
_cell.length_a   1.000
_cell.length_b   1.000
_cell.length_c   1.000
_cell.angle_alpha   90.00
_cell.angle_beta   90.00
_cell.angle_gamma   90.00
#
_symmetry.space_group_name_H-M   'P 1'
#
loop_
_entity.id
_entity.type
_entity.pdbx_description
1 polymer ?
#
loop_
_entity_poly.entity_id
_entity_poly.type
_entity_poly.pdbx_seq_one_letter_code
_entity_poly.pdbx_strand_id
1 'polypeptide(L)'
;MPEADFYDYVRGRSDVVPTGHTEAGMRVYRHLVHLGASQMIEAHHPELRASLGEEAWLALIADFVRQSAWDSHFYGDLHDEFLAYLDRVQNT
;
A
#
# COMPACT_ATOMS: atom_id res chain seq x y z
N MET A 1 15.82 -11.63 7.71
CA MET A 1 15.75 -10.70 8.88
C MET A 1 14.29 -10.54 9.22
N PRO A 2 13.86 -10.65 10.49
CA PRO A 2 12.44 -10.63 10.89
C PRO A 2 11.67 -9.37 10.42
N GLU A 3 12.39 -8.30 10.12
CA GLU A 3 11.86 -7.06 9.55
C GLU A 3 11.40 -7.20 8.08
N ALA A 4 12.09 -8.00 7.26
CA ALA A 4 11.68 -8.26 5.88
C ALA A 4 10.35 -9.03 5.82
N ASP A 5 10.20 -10.05 6.67
CA ASP A 5 8.97 -10.85 6.75
C ASP A 5 7.77 -9.98 7.19
N PHE A 6 8.01 -9.04 8.11
CA PHE A 6 7.01 -8.06 8.52
C PHE A 6 6.55 -7.20 7.34
N TYR A 7 7.48 -6.57 6.62
CA TYR A 7 7.12 -5.71 5.49
C TYR A 7 6.49 -6.49 4.33
N ASP A 8 6.91 -7.73 4.08
CA ASP A 8 6.29 -8.57 3.05
C ASP A 8 4.85 -8.94 3.39
N TYR A 9 4.55 -9.21 4.67
CA TYR A 9 3.16 -9.39 5.12
C TYR A 9 2.34 -8.11 4.95
N VAL A 10 2.86 -6.98 5.44
CA VAL A 10 2.16 -5.69 5.40
C VAL A 10 1.87 -5.25 3.97
N ARG A 11 2.81 -5.48 3.05
CA ARG A 11 2.66 -5.17 1.62
C ARG A 11 1.86 -6.23 0.85
N GLY A 12 1.43 -7.31 1.50
CA GLY A 12 0.68 -8.39 0.84
C GLY A 12 1.48 -9.16 -0.22
N ARG A 13 2.80 -9.24 -0.04
CA ARG A 13 3.71 -10.13 -0.77
C ARG A 13 3.78 -11.52 -0.12
N SER A 14 3.39 -11.60 1.16
CA SER A 14 3.26 -12.83 1.92
C SER A 14 1.97 -12.80 2.75
N ASP A 15 1.41 -13.97 3.01
CA ASP A 15 0.33 -14.16 4.00
C ASP A 15 0.84 -14.88 5.27
N VAL A 16 2.15 -15.14 5.36
CA VAL A 16 2.79 -15.74 6.54
C VAL A 16 2.94 -14.69 7.63
N VAL A 17 2.30 -14.92 8.78
CA VAL A 17 2.39 -14.02 9.94
C VAL A 17 3.83 -14.02 10.48
N PRO A 18 4.48 -12.85 10.64
CA PRO A 18 5.83 -12.76 11.16
C PRO A 18 5.94 -13.30 12.59
N THR A 19 7.08 -13.92 12.92
CA THR A 19 7.34 -14.45 14.26
C THR A 19 7.19 -13.34 15.32
N GLY A 20 6.57 -13.67 16.46
CA GLY A 20 6.34 -12.72 17.55
C GLY A 20 5.08 -11.84 17.40
N HIS A 21 4.34 -11.98 16.31
CA HIS A 21 3.09 -11.23 16.08
C HIS A 21 1.87 -12.16 16.12
N THR A 22 0.71 -11.59 16.43
CA THR A 22 -0.58 -12.32 16.33
C THR A 22 -1.20 -12.10 14.96
N GLU A 23 -1.91 -13.09 14.43
CA GLU A 23 -2.61 -12.95 13.15
C GLU A 23 -3.62 -11.80 13.18
N ALA A 24 -4.40 -11.69 14.25
CA ALA A 24 -5.39 -10.63 14.40
C ALA A 24 -4.74 -9.23 14.37
N GLY A 25 -3.64 -9.04 15.09
CA GLY A 25 -2.91 -7.77 15.10
C GLY A 25 -2.35 -7.42 13.73
N MET A 26 -1.76 -8.39 13.03
CA MET A 26 -1.20 -8.18 11.70
C MET A 26 -2.26 -7.89 10.65
N ARG A 27 -3.43 -8.55 10.69
CA ARG A 27 -4.56 -8.23 9.82
C ARG A 27 -5.04 -6.79 9.98
N VAL A 28 -5.19 -6.34 11.23
CA VAL A 28 -5.56 -4.95 11.53
C VAL A 28 -4.49 -3.98 11.01
N TYR A 29 -3.22 -4.26 11.28
CA TYR A 29 -2.14 -3.39 10.85
C TYR A 29 -2.04 -3.27 9.32
N ARG A 30 -2.12 -4.40 8.60
CA ARG A 30 -2.17 -4.43 7.13
C ARG A 30 -3.36 -3.65 6.58
N HIS A 31 -4.53 -3.77 7.20
CA HIS A 31 -5.70 -3.00 6.82
C HIS A 31 -5.49 -1.49 7.02
N LEU A 32 -4.91 -1.08 8.16
CA LEU A 32 -4.65 0.34 8.45
C LEU A 32 -3.63 0.95 7.47
N VAL A 33 -2.59 0.21 7.09
CA VAL A 33 -1.63 0.66 6.06
C VAL A 33 -2.33 0.88 4.72
N HIS A 34 -3.14 -0.07 4.27
CA HIS A 34 -3.90 0.06 3.03
C HIS A 34 -4.89 1.24 3.08
N LEU A 35 -5.61 1.39 4.20
CA LEU A 35 -6.55 2.49 4.39
C LEU A 35 -5.86 3.85 4.36
N GLY A 36 -4.74 4.00 5.09
CA GLY A 36 -3.96 5.23 5.12
C GLY A 36 -3.40 5.59 3.75
N ALA A 37 -2.86 4.61 3.01
CA ALA A 37 -2.40 4.81 1.64
C ALA A 37 -3.55 5.26 0.73
N SER A 38 -4.69 4.57 0.77
CA SER A 38 -5.87 4.94 -0.02
C SER A 38 -6.32 6.38 0.26
N GLN A 39 -6.47 6.77 1.53
CA GLN A 39 -6.93 8.10 1.90
C GLN A 39 -5.96 9.20 1.46
N MET A 40 -4.65 8.96 1.59
CA MET A 40 -3.64 9.92 1.18
C MET A 40 -3.58 10.11 -0.32
N ILE A 41 -3.63 9.02 -1.09
CA ILE A 41 -3.62 9.10 -2.56
C ILE A 41 -4.93 9.69 -3.08
N GLU A 42 -6.08 9.33 -2.49
CA GLU A 42 -7.38 9.93 -2.82
C GLU A 42 -7.38 11.45 -2.58
N ALA A 43 -6.80 11.91 -1.46
CA ALA A 43 -6.72 13.34 -1.15
C ALA A 43 -5.93 14.13 -2.20
N HIS A 44 -4.92 13.52 -2.84
CA HIS A 44 -4.14 14.15 -3.92
C HIS A 44 -4.76 13.94 -5.31
N HIS A 45 -5.50 12.86 -5.52
CA HIS A 45 -6.05 12.48 -6.83
C HIS A 45 -7.56 12.15 -6.77
N PRO A 46 -8.42 13.09 -6.32
CA PRO A 46 -9.85 12.82 -6.17
C PRO A 46 -10.55 12.52 -7.51
N GLU A 47 -10.06 13.11 -8.61
CA GLU A 47 -10.61 12.87 -9.96
C GLU A 47 -10.29 11.46 -10.47
N LEU A 48 -9.07 10.96 -10.20
CA LEU A 48 -8.68 9.60 -10.54
C LEU A 48 -9.56 8.60 -9.79
N ARG A 49 -9.75 8.80 -8.49
CA ARG A 49 -10.65 8.00 -7.64
C ARG A 49 -12.07 7.95 -8.21
N ALA A 50 -12.60 9.10 -8.64
CA ALA A 50 -13.94 9.19 -9.21
C ALA A 50 -14.05 8.45 -10.55
N SER A 51 -13.01 8.50 -11.38
CA SER A 51 -13.00 7.86 -12.71
C SER A 51 -12.91 6.33 -12.68
N LEU A 52 -12.19 5.76 -11.69
CA LEU A 52 -11.93 4.32 -11.62
C LEU A 52 -13.11 3.53 -11.03
N GLY A 53 -13.91 4.16 -10.17
CA GLY A 53 -14.87 3.46 -9.33
C GLY A 53 -14.19 2.66 -8.20
N GLU A 54 -14.99 2.05 -7.33
CA GLU A 54 -14.50 1.40 -6.09
C GLU A 54 -13.54 0.24 -6.34
N GLU A 55 -13.93 -0.71 -7.18
CA GLU A 55 -13.18 -1.97 -7.36
C GLU A 55 -11.80 -1.71 -7.98
N ALA A 56 -11.74 -0.91 -9.05
CA ALA A 56 -10.48 -0.58 -9.70
C ALA A 56 -9.59 0.31 -8.82
N TRP A 57 -10.18 1.18 -7.99
CA TRP A 57 -9.43 1.95 -7.00
C TRP A 57 -8.78 1.05 -5.95
N LEU A 58 -9.54 0.13 -5.35
CA LEU A 58 -9.01 -0.80 -4.35
C LEU A 58 -7.91 -1.70 -4.95
N ALA A 59 -8.08 -2.16 -6.18
CA ALA A 59 -7.06 -2.93 -6.89
C ALA A 59 -5.78 -2.11 -7.12
N LEU A 60 -5.92 -0.84 -7.55
CA LEU A 60 -4.80 0.07 -7.77
C LEU A 60 -4.00 0.32 -6.48
N ILE A 61 -4.69 0.61 -5.38
CA ILE A 61 -4.03 0.86 -4.09
C ILE A 61 -3.37 -0.41 -3.54
N ALA A 62 -4.01 -1.57 -3.68
CA ALA A 62 -3.42 -2.84 -3.26
C ALA A 62 -2.13 -3.15 -4.03
N ASP A 63 -2.12 -2.89 -5.34
CA ASP A 63 -0.93 -3.09 -6.17
C ASP A 63 0.17 -2.06 -5.87
N PHE A 64 -0.20 -0.78 -5.71
CA PHE A 64 0.72 0.27 -5.26
C PHE A 64 1.40 -0.11 -3.94
N VAL A 65 0.64 -0.48 -2.91
CA VAL A 65 1.19 -0.88 -1.61
C VAL A 65 2.10 -2.10 -1.76
N ARG A 66 1.72 -3.09 -2.57
CA ARG A 66 2.53 -4.27 -2.85
C ARG A 66 3.85 -3.93 -3.53
N GLN A 67 3.86 -3.00 -4.47
CA GLN A 67 5.05 -2.63 -5.24
C GLN A 67 5.86 -1.49 -4.60
N SER A 68 5.32 -0.83 -3.58
CA SER A 68 5.97 0.32 -2.96
C SER A 68 7.37 -0.03 -2.42
N ALA A 69 8.31 0.87 -2.71
CA ALA A 69 9.61 0.91 -2.06
C ALA A 69 9.61 1.85 -0.85
N TRP A 70 8.44 2.39 -0.47
CA TRP A 70 8.27 3.36 0.62
C TRP A 70 8.91 2.86 1.91
N ASP A 71 9.91 3.60 2.36
CA ASP A 71 10.69 3.39 3.58
C ASP A 71 10.57 4.58 4.55
N SER A 72 9.84 5.64 4.17
CA SER A 72 9.60 6.81 4.99
C SER A 72 8.49 6.56 6.03
N HIS A 73 8.62 7.21 7.18
CA HIS A 73 7.59 7.23 8.22
C HIS A 73 6.51 8.29 7.96
N PHE A 74 6.65 9.10 6.90
CA PHE A 74 5.76 10.20 6.59
C PHE A 74 4.86 9.87 5.41
N TYR A 75 3.55 9.86 5.67
CA TYR A 75 2.52 9.63 4.67
C TYR A 75 2.51 10.69 3.55
N GLY A 76 3.07 11.89 3.79
CA GLY A 76 3.23 12.92 2.76
C GLY A 76 4.11 12.47 1.59
N ASP A 77 5.04 11.55 1.83
CA ASP A 77 5.95 11.03 0.82
C ASP A 77 5.30 9.95 -0.06
N LEU A 78 4.10 9.49 0.30
CA LEU A 78 3.38 8.49 -0.50
C LEU A 78 2.94 9.03 -1.86
N HIS A 79 2.69 10.33 -1.98
CA HIS A 79 2.28 10.93 -3.25
C HIS A 79 3.39 10.74 -4.31
N ASP A 80 4.63 11.09 -3.97
CA ASP A 80 5.74 11.00 -4.91
C ASP A 80 6.07 9.55 -5.25
N GLU A 81 6.00 8.63 -4.27
CA GLU A 81 6.15 7.19 -4.52
C GLU A 81 5.00 6.64 -5.38
N PHE A 82 3.78 7.18 -5.27
CA PHE A 82 2.65 6.80 -6.12
C PHE A 82 2.83 7.25 -7.56
N LEU A 83 3.33 8.47 -7.79
CA LEU A 83 3.70 8.93 -9.14
C LEU A 83 4.80 8.05 -9.74
N ALA A 84 5.84 7.74 -8.96
CA ALA A 84 6.90 6.84 -9.40
C ALA A 84 6.38 5.42 -9.69
N TYR A 85 5.37 4.94 -8.93
CA TYR A 85 4.70 3.67 -9.20
C TYR A 85 3.92 3.71 -10.52
N LEU A 86 3.14 4.76 -10.78
CA LEU A 86 2.39 4.91 -12.03
C LEU A 86 3.34 4.89 -13.25
N ASP A 87 4.46 5.60 -13.17
CA ASP A 87 5.49 5.57 -14.21
C ASP A 87 6.05 4.17 -14.46
N ARG A 88 6.19 3.33 -13.42
CA ARG A 88 6.64 1.94 -13.57
C ARG A 88 5.59 1.08 -14.29
N VAL A 89 4.32 1.15 -13.85
CA VAL A 89 3.27 0.25 -14.38
C VAL A 89 2.70 0.68 -15.73
N GLN A 90 2.85 1.95 -16.12
CA GLN A 90 2.45 2.43 -17.46
C GLN A 90 3.49 2.13 -18.55
N ASN A 91 4.75 1.91 -18.16
CA ASN A 91 5.87 1.62 -19.08
C ASN A 91 6.22 0.12 -19.15
N THR A 92 5.35 -0.75 -18.62
CA THR A 92 5.49 -2.22 -18.66
C THR A 92 4.45 -2.81 -19.60
#